data_AF-A0A536XMR0-F1
#
_entry.id   AF-A0A536XMR0-F1
#
_cell.length_a   1.000
_cell.length_b   1.000
_cell.length_c   1.000
_cell.angle_alpha   90.00
_cell.angle_beta   90.00
_cell.angle_gamma   90.00
#
_symmetry.space_group_name_H-M   'P 1'
#
loop_
_entity.id
_entity.type
_entity.pdbx_description
1 polymer ?
#
loop_
_entity_poly.entity_id
_entity_poly.type
_entity_poly.pdbx_seq_one_letter_code
_entity_poly.pdbx_strand_id
1 'polypeptide(L)'
;LPYGCRDGACGSCKGKLVDGRIDYGRYSERALTAQERERGYALFCQAKPLSDVVIEAREVRKAGDIQIRKLPARVQKLERA
;
A
#
# COMPACT_ATOMS: atom_id res chain seq x y z
N LEU A 1 -0.09 -4.56 7.38
CA LEU A 1 -0.55 -4.22 6.02
C LEU A 1 0.51 -4.61 5.01
N PRO A 2 0.21 -5.43 4.00
CA PRO A 2 1.14 -5.68 2.92
C PRO A 2 1.37 -4.39 2.12
N TYR A 3 2.62 -4.07 1.81
CA TYR A 3 2.99 -2.95 0.96
C TYR A 3 4.10 -3.38 0.00
N GLY A 4 4.14 -2.78 -1.19
CA GLY A 4 5.13 -3.14 -2.21
C GLY A 4 5.81 -1.92 -2.84
N CYS A 5 5.03 -0.92 -3.24
CA CYS A 5 5.49 0.19 -4.07
C CYS A 5 5.67 1.52 -3.34
N ARG A 6 4.96 1.74 -2.22
CA ARG A 6 4.89 3.01 -1.46
C ARG A 6 4.37 4.25 -2.23
N ASP A 7 4.37 4.26 -3.56
CA ASP A 7 3.90 5.39 -4.40
C ASP A 7 2.45 5.26 -4.88
N GLY A 8 1.62 4.41 -4.26
CA GLY A 8 0.19 4.30 -4.62
C GLY A 8 -0.10 3.63 -5.97
N ALA A 9 0.85 2.84 -6.52
CA ALA A 9 0.73 2.17 -7.82
C ALA A 9 0.31 0.68 -7.74
N CYS A 10 0.65 -0.01 -6.65
CA CYS A 10 0.57 -1.46 -6.52
C CYS A 10 -0.72 -1.98 -5.86
N GLY A 11 -1.48 -1.12 -5.19
CA GLY A 11 -2.74 -1.51 -4.53
C GLY A 11 -2.59 -2.48 -3.34
N SER A 12 -1.39 -2.96 -3.00
CA SER A 12 -1.20 -3.94 -1.92
C SER A 12 -1.61 -3.44 -0.54
N CYS A 13 -1.51 -2.12 -0.33
CA CYS A 13 -1.88 -1.45 0.91
C CYS A 13 -3.37 -1.02 0.95
N LYS A 14 -4.20 -1.53 0.04
CA LYS A 14 -5.62 -1.21 -0.01
C LYS A 14 -6.33 -1.78 1.23
N GLY A 15 -7.19 -0.97 1.82
CA GLY A 15 -8.19 -1.43 2.77
C GLY A 15 -9.38 -0.49 2.79
N LYS A 16 -10.30 -0.70 3.71
CA LYS A 16 -11.58 -0.02 3.77
C LYS A 16 -11.64 0.92 4.97
N LEU A 17 -12.16 2.11 4.77
CA LEU A 17 -12.51 3.06 5.82
C LEU A 17 -13.89 2.68 6.36
N VAL A 18 -13.94 2.34 7.64
CA VAL A 18 -15.17 1.99 8.37
C VAL A 18 -15.79 3.25 8.95
N ASP A 19 -14.96 4.14 9.51
CA ASP A 19 -15.41 5.41 10.09
C ASP A 19 -14.32 6.49 10.00
N GLY A 20 -14.73 7.75 10.01
CA GLY A 20 -13.85 8.92 9.95
C GLY A 20 -13.62 9.49 8.55
N ARG A 21 -12.65 10.41 8.44
CA ARG A 21 -12.31 11.10 7.18
C ARG A 21 -10.83 10.95 6.85
N ILE A 22 -10.56 10.68 5.58
CA ILE A 22 -9.21 10.59 5.04
C ILE A 22 -9.09 11.43 3.76
N ASP A 23 -7.91 12.01 3.57
CA ASP A 23 -7.45 12.48 2.27
C ASP A 23 -6.80 11.31 1.53
N TYR A 24 -7.22 11.06 0.28
CA TYR A 24 -6.73 9.94 -0.52
C TYR A 24 -5.34 10.21 -1.13
N GLY A 25 -4.88 11.47 -1.11
CA GLY A 25 -3.55 11.84 -1.60
C GLY A 25 -3.33 11.52 -3.08
N ARG A 26 -2.09 11.17 -3.44
CA ARG A 26 -1.73 10.82 -4.82
C ARG A 26 -1.81 9.31 -5.01
N TYR A 27 -2.70 8.86 -5.89
CA TYR A 27 -2.85 7.46 -6.22
C TYR A 27 -3.08 7.25 -7.71
N SER A 28 -2.80 6.04 -8.19
CA SER A 28 -3.17 5.65 -9.56
C SER A 28 -4.57 5.06 -9.58
N GLU A 29 -5.37 5.40 -10.60
CA GLU A 29 -6.70 4.79 -10.82
C GLU A 29 -6.64 3.27 -11.01
N ARG A 30 -5.47 2.75 -11.41
CA ARG A 30 -5.21 1.31 -11.46
C ARG A 30 -5.14 0.66 -10.08
N ALA A 31 -4.73 1.42 -9.07
CA ALA A 31 -4.59 0.94 -7.70
C ALA A 31 -5.85 1.18 -6.87
N LEU A 32 -6.61 2.24 -7.16
CA LEU A 32 -7.89 2.56 -6.51
C LEU A 32 -8.84 3.17 -7.54
N THR A 33 -9.91 2.44 -7.89
CA THR A 33 -10.92 2.95 -8.83
C THR A 33 -11.90 3.90 -8.14
N ALA A 34 -12.62 4.71 -8.93
CA ALA A 34 -13.66 5.60 -8.40
C ALA A 34 -14.75 4.82 -7.63
N GLN A 35 -15.18 3.67 -8.15
CA GLN A 35 -16.18 2.82 -7.49
C GLN A 35 -15.67 2.24 -6.16
N GLU A 36 -14.38 1.88 -6.08
CA GLU A 36 -13.77 1.44 -4.83
C GLU A 36 -13.70 2.58 -3.82
N ARG A 37 -13.35 3.78 -4.25
CA ARG A 37 -13.35 4.99 -3.40
C ARG A 37 -14.74 5.29 -2.84
N GLU A 38 -15.78 5.19 -3.67
CA GLU A 38 -17.17 5.36 -3.23
C GLU A 38 -17.61 4.29 -2.21
N ARG A 39 -17.07 3.07 -2.34
CA ARG A 39 -17.27 1.98 -1.37
C ARG A 39 -16.41 2.13 -0.11
N GLY A 40 -15.67 3.23 0.01
CA GLY A 40 -14.83 3.55 1.16
C GLY A 40 -13.45 2.88 1.15
N TYR A 41 -12.97 2.38 0.01
CA TYR A 41 -11.62 1.82 -0.07
C TYR A 41 -10.57 2.91 -0.25
N ALA A 42 -9.41 2.73 0.39
CA ALA A 42 -8.31 3.67 0.38
C ALA A 42 -6.95 2.96 0.33
N LEU A 43 -5.94 3.65 -0.21
CA LEU A 43 -4.55 3.19 -0.19
C LEU A 43 -3.82 3.79 1.02
N PHE A 44 -3.61 3.00 2.07
CA PHE A 44 -3.00 3.51 3.32
C PHE A 44 -1.54 3.95 3.17
N CYS A 45 -0.87 3.63 2.06
CA CYS A 45 0.48 4.16 1.80
C CYS A 45 0.51 5.65 1.39
N GLN A 46 -0.61 6.19 0.92
CA GLN A 46 -0.73 7.57 0.44
C GLN A 46 -1.87 8.34 1.10
N ALA A 47 -2.86 7.63 1.65
CA ALA A 47 -3.97 8.25 2.37
C ALA A 47 -3.53 8.84 3.71
N LYS A 48 -4.04 10.03 4.03
CA LYS A 48 -3.77 10.75 5.28
C LYS A 48 -5.06 10.92 6.09
N PRO A 49 -5.09 10.57 7.39
CA PRO A 49 -6.26 10.82 8.22
C PRO A 49 -6.45 12.32 8.45
N LEU A 50 -7.69 12.79 8.31
CA LEU A 50 -8.11 14.15 8.63
C LEU A 50 -8.85 14.23 9.97
N SER A 51 -9.23 13.08 10.53
CA SER A 51 -9.88 12.91 11.83
C SER A 51 -9.45 11.57 12.44
N ASP A 52 -10.00 11.23 13.60
CA ASP A 52 -9.99 9.84 14.05
C ASP A 52 -10.66 8.96 12.99
N VAL A 53 -10.03 7.82 12.69
CA VAL A 53 -10.46 6.91 11.63
C VAL A 53 -10.43 5.47 12.10
N VAL A 54 -11.45 4.71 11.72
CA VAL A 54 -11.52 3.26 11.90
C VAL A 54 -11.36 2.62 10.52
N ILE A 55 -10.40 1.71 10.40
CA ILE A 55 -10.07 1.06 9.13
C ILE A 55 -10.14 -0.46 9.25
N GLU A 56 -10.66 -1.09 8.20
CA GLU A 56 -10.58 -2.53 7.99
C GLU A 56 -9.47 -2.80 6.97
N ALA A 57 -8.42 -3.48 7.44
CA ALA A 57 -7.20 -3.68 6.68
C ALA A 57 -6.80 -5.16 6.70
N ARG A 58 -6.24 -5.66 5.59
CA ARG A 58 -5.65 -7.00 5.58
C ARG A 58 -4.40 -6.99 6.46
N GLU A 59 -4.52 -7.62 7.62
CA GLU A 59 -3.41 -7.83 8.54
C GLU A 59 -2.52 -8.97 8.05
N VAL A 60 -1.21 -8.72 8.01
CA VAL A 60 -0.21 -9.79 7.87
C VAL A 60 0.07 -10.26 9.29
N ARG A 61 -0.71 -11.24 9.77
CA ARG A 61 -0.73 -11.64 11.19
C ARG A 61 0.46 -12.49 11.62
N LYS A 62 1.18 -13.12 10.69
CA LYS A 62 2.35 -13.96 11.00
C LYS A 62 3.48 -13.70 10.00
N ALA A 63 4.71 -13.61 10.53
CA ALA A 63 5.93 -13.51 9.72
C ALA A 63 6.18 -14.75 8.82
N GLY A 64 5.46 -15.86 9.04
CA GLY A 64 5.58 -17.10 8.26
C GLY A 64 5.02 -17.05 6.83
N ASP A 65 4.18 -16.06 6.49
CA ASP A 65 3.64 -15.90 5.12
C ASP A 65 4.58 -15.13 4.18
N ILE A 66 5.72 -14.64 4.69
CA ILE A 66 6.73 -13.93 3.90
C ILE A 66 7.91 -14.86 3.67
N GLN A 67 7.91 -15.57 2.53
CA GLN A 67 9.09 -16.32 2.10
C GLN A 67 10.16 -15.35 1.58
N ILE A 68 10.93 -14.77 2.50
CA ILE A 68 12.11 -13.96 2.16
C ILE A 68 13.21 -14.90 1.68
N ARG A 69 13.46 -14.90 0.36
CA ARG A 69 14.55 -15.68 -0.24
C ARG A 69 15.78 -14.78 -0.40
N LYS A 70 16.92 -15.24 0.11
CA LYS A 70 18.23 -14.61 -0.16
C LYS A 70 18.69 -15.04 -1.54
N LEU A 71 18.79 -14.09 -2.46
CA LEU A 71 19.39 -14.31 -3.77
C LEU A 71 20.80 -13.73 -3.73
N PRO A 72 21.85 -14.55 -3.92
CA PRO A 72 23.20 -14.04 -4.01
C PRO A 72 23.32 -13.16 -5.26
N ALA A 73 23.72 -11.92 -5.08
CA ALA A 73 23.96 -10.97 -6.14
C ALA A 73 25.42 -10.48 -6.05
N ARG A 74 26.10 -10.39 -7.19
CA ARG A 74 27.44 -9.83 -7.29
C ARG A 74 27.42 -8.71 -8.31
N VAL A 75 27.89 -7.52 -7.91
CA VAL A 75 28.09 -6.41 -8.84
C VAL A 75 29.20 -6.83 -9.81
N GLN A 76 28.84 -7.10 -11.06
CA GLN A 76 29.77 -7.58 -12.06
C GLN A 76 30.64 -6.45 -12.63
N LYS A 77 30.08 -5.24 -12.75
CA LYS A 77 30.77 -4.04 -13.22
C LYS A 77 30.00 -2.81 -12.75
N LEU A 78 30.70 -1.72 -12.46
CA LEU A 78 30.11 -0.42 -12.13
C LEU A 78 30.82 0.65 -12.97
N GLU A 79 30.11 1.26 -13.91
CA GLU A 79 30.61 2.42 -14.66
C GLU A 79 29.96 3.69 -14.11
N ARG A 80 30.77 4.73 -13.96
CA ARG A 80 30.33 6.05 -13.50
C ARG A 80 30.64 7.06 -14.60
N ALA A 81 29.66 7.90 -14.90
CA ALA A 81 29.83 9.08 -15.75
C ALA A 81 30.51 10.22 -14.98
#